data_AF-A0A944V365-F1
#
_entry.id   AF-A0A944V365-F1
#
_cell.length_a   1.000
_cell.length_b   1.000
_cell.length_c   1.000
_cell.angle_alpha   90.00
_cell.angle_beta   90.00
_cell.angle_gamma   90.00
#
_symmetry.space_group_name_H-M   'P 1'
#
loop_
_entity.id
_entity.type
_entity.pdbx_description
1 polymer ?
#
loop_
_entity_poly.entity_id
_entity_poly.type
_entity_poly.pdbx_seq_one_letter_code
_entity_poly.pdbx_strand_id
1 'polypeptide(L)' 'MKFVFNKINVVLLIVAILTTVAGYIIMGTGDNTISPILLIIAYVILFPASIIIGTKKKEEE' A
#
# COMPACT_ATOMS: atom_id res chain seq x y z
N MET A 1 6.04 14.93 13.10
CA MET A 1 6.31 14.43 11.74
C MET A 1 5.45 15.22 10.77
N LYS A 2 6.04 15.93 9.79
CA LYS A 2 5.25 16.63 8.76
C LYS A 2 5.08 15.63 7.61
N PHE A 3 3.85 15.26 7.29
CA PHE A 3 3.57 14.39 6.15
C PHE A 3 3.87 15.18 4.87
N VAL A 4 4.82 14.72 4.08
CA VAL A 4 5.18 15.34 2.81
C VAL A 4 4.77 14.38 1.70
N PHE A 5 3.64 14.67 1.06
CA PHE A 5 3.19 13.90 -0.09
C PHE A 5 4.14 14.13 -1.27
N ASN A 6 5.05 13.19 -1.47
CA ASN A 6 5.97 13.12 -2.61
C ASN A 6 5.37 12.21 -3.69
N LYS A 7 5.66 12.43 -4.98
CA LYS A 7 5.06 11.62 -6.07
C LYS A 7 5.21 10.11 -5.84
N ILE A 8 6.33 9.68 -5.27
CA ILE A 8 6.61 8.27 -4.93
C ILE A 8 5.64 7.73 -3.89
N ASN A 9 5.35 8.49 -2.83
CA ASN A 9 4.47 8.04 -1.75
C ASN A 9 3.01 7.94 -2.23
N VAL A 10 2.59 8.85 -3.11
CA VAL A 10 1.28 8.82 -3.75
C VAL A 10 1.15 7.61 -4.66
N VAL A 11 2.15 7.31 -5.48
CA VAL A 11 2.15 6.12 -6.34
C VAL A 11 2.07 4.84 -5.49
N LEU A 12 2.87 4.73 -4.42
CA LEU A 12 2.80 3.59 -3.51
C LEU A 12 1.43 3.44 -2.85
N LEU A 13 0.80 4.56 -2.46
CA LEU A 13 -0.53 4.56 -1.86
C LEU A 13 -1.59 4.06 -2.87
N ILE A 14 -1.51 4.52 -4.13
CA ILE A 14 -2.40 4.06 -5.20
C ILE A 14 -2.22 2.56 -5.42
N VAL A 15 -0.98 2.07 -5.48
CA VAL A 15 -0.70 0.63 -5.60
C VAL A 15 -1.28 -0.14 -4.42
N ALA A 16 -1.11 0.33 -3.18
CA ALA A 16 -1.69 -0.30 -1.99
C ALA A 16 -3.22 -0.41 -2.07
N ILE A 17 -3.90 0.64 -2.53
CA ILE A 17 -5.35 0.66 -2.72
C ILE A 17 -5.75 -0.36 -3.80
N LEU A 18 -5.08 -0.36 -4.95
CA LEU A 18 -5.37 -1.29 -6.04
C LEU A 18 -5.17 -2.75 -5.61
N THR A 19 -4.08 -3.05 -4.89
CA THR A 19 -3.83 -4.39 -4.34
C THR A 19 -4.92 -4.80 -3.35
N THR A 20 -5.39 -3.87 -2.51
CA THR A 20 -6.48 -4.14 -1.56
C THR A 20 -7.78 -4.46 -2.29
N VAL A 21 -8.12 -3.66 -3.31
CA VAL A 21 -9.32 -3.88 -4.14
C VAL A 21 -9.24 -5.24 -4.83
N ALA A 22 -8.10 -5.57 -5.45
CA ALA A 22 -7.88 -6.87 -6.08
C ALA A 22 -8.01 -8.02 -5.06
N GLY A 23 -7.45 -7.87 -3.86
CA GLY A 23 -7.55 -8.84 -2.79
C GLY A 23 -9.00 -9.13 -2.38
N TYR A 24 -9.83 -8.09 -2.25
CA TYR A 24 -11.25 -8.25 -1.93
C TYR A 24 -12.07 -8.84 -3.09
N ILE A 25 -11.76 -8.48 -4.34
CA ILE A 25 -12.41 -9.09 -5.52
C ILE A 25 -12.14 -10.60 -5.53
N ILE A 26 -10.89 -11.01 -5.33
CA ILE A 26 -10.49 -12.42 -5.24
C ILE A 26 -11.14 -13.11 -4.04
N MET A 27 -11.28 -12.42 -2.90
CA MET A 27 -12.02 -12.95 -1.75
C MET A 27 -13.47 -13.28 -2.11
N GLY A 28 -14.10 -12.40 -2.91
CA GLY A 28 -15.45 -12.57 -3.41
C GLY A 28 -15.64 -13.78 -4.32
N THR A 29 -14.57 -14.33 -4.92
CA THR A 29 -14.63 -15.57 -5.70
C THR A 29 -14.55 -16.83 -4.82
N GLY A 30 -14.41 -16.67 -3.50
CA GLY A 30 -14.28 -17.77 -2.54
C GLY A 30 -12.85 -18.23 -2.29
N ASP A 31 -11.84 -17.52 -2.82
CA ASP A 31 -10.43 -17.84 -2.56
C ASP A 31 -10.02 -17.31 -1.17
N ASN A 32 -9.77 -18.24 -0.25
CA ASN A 32 -9.38 -17.97 1.12
C ASN A 32 -7.87 -18.11 1.37
N THR A 33 -7.08 -18.35 0.32
CA THR A 33 -5.63 -18.51 0.44
C THR A 33 -4.90 -17.32 -0.18
N ILE A 34 -5.19 -17.03 -1.46
CA ILE A 34 -4.52 -15.95 -2.20
C ILE A 34 -5.03 -14.59 -1.72
N SER A 35 -6.33 -14.45 -1.46
CA SER A 35 -6.91 -13.18 -1.02
C SER A 35 -6.29 -12.69 0.31
N PRO A 36 -6.25 -13.48 1.40
CA PRO A 36 -5.65 -13.01 2.63
C PRO A 36 -4.17 -12.67 2.49
N ILE A 37 -3.42 -13.43 1.69
CA ILE A 37 -2.00 -13.13 1.41
C ILE A 37 -1.86 -11.76 0.74
N LEU A 38 -2.70 -11.48 -0.27
CA LEU A 38 -2.68 -10.20 -0.98
C LEU A 38 -3.04 -9.03 -0.04
N LEU A 39 -4.02 -9.23 0.82
CA LEU A 39 -4.46 -8.25 1.81
C LEU A 39 -3.39 -8.02 2.89
N ILE A 40 -2.68 -9.07 3.33
CA ILE A 40 -1.54 -8.95 4.25
C ILE A 40 -0.41 -8.13 3.60
N ILE A 41 -0.08 -8.40 2.33
CA ILE A 41 0.94 -7.62 1.61
C ILE A 41 0.52 -6.15 1.51
N ALA A 42 -0.74 -5.88 1.18
CA ALA A 42 -1.24 -4.51 1.14
C ALA A 42 -1.12 -3.82 2.50
N TYR A 43 -1.59 -4.47 3.56
CA TYR A 43 -1.72 -3.87 4.89
C TYR A 43 -0.41 -3.78 5.68
N VAL A 44 0.46 -4.80 5.59
CA VAL A 44 1.69 -4.89 6.37
C VAL A 44 2.87 -4.27 5.63
N ILE A 45 2.85 -4.24 4.30
CA ILE A 45 3.99 -3.77 3.49
C ILE A 45 3.63 -2.48 2.77
N LEU A 46 2.63 -2.50 1.87
CA LEU A 46 2.39 -1.38 0.95
C LEU A 46 1.90 -0.11 1.67
N PHE A 47 0.92 -0.24 2.58
CA PHE A 47 0.43 0.90 3.35
C PHE A 47 1.53 1.51 4.25
N PRO A 48 2.22 0.74 5.11
CA PRO A 48 3.33 1.27 5.90
C PRO A 48 4.44 1.87 5.05
N ALA A 49 4.83 1.23 3.95
CA ALA A 49 5.85 1.77 3.04
C ALA A 49 5.41 3.12 2.43
N SER A 50 4.16 3.24 1.99
CA SER A 50 3.62 4.50 1.45
C SER A 50 3.67 5.64 2.46
N ILE A 51 3.42 5.33 3.74
CA ILE A 51 3.41 6.28 4.85
C ILE A 51 4.85 6.67 5.25
N ILE A 52 5.74 5.68 5.40
CA ILE A 52 7.14 5.90 5.80
C ILE A 52 7.89 6.71 4.73
N ILE A 53 7.71 6.38 3.44
CA ILE A 53 8.33 7.11 2.35
C ILE A 53 7.78 8.54 2.25
N GLY A 54 6.49 8.74 2.54
CA GLY A 54 5.87 10.07 2.62
C GLY A 54 6.25 10.90 3.85
N THR A 55 6.81 10.27 4.87
CA THR A 55 7.28 10.96 6.09
C THR A 55 8.79 11.16 6.10
N LYS A 56 9.53 10.45 5.22
CA LYS A 56 10.94 10.76 4.96
C LYS A 56 11.02 12.16 4.37
N LYS A 57 11.49 13.11 5.19
CA LYS A 57 11.85 14.46 4.76
C LYS A 57 12.78 14.29 3.57
N LYS A 58 12.46 14.97 2.46
CA LYS A 58 13.29 15.06 1.27
C LYS A 58 14.68 15.51 1.73
N GLU A 59 15.61 14.56 1.89
CA GLU A 59 17.04 14.88 1.81
C GLU A 59 17.21 15.27 0.35
N GLU A 60 17.11 16.56 0.09
CA GLU A 60 17.59 17.16 -1.14
C GLU A 60 19.11 16.95 -1.12
N GLU A 61 19.60 16.01 -1.95
CA GLU A 61 20.95 16.09 -2.49
C GLU A 61 21.09 17.35 -3.35
#